data_AF-A0A968FUA6-F1
#
_entry.id   AF-A0A968FUA6-F1
#
_cell.length_a   1.000
_cell.length_b   1.000
_cell.length_c   1.000
_cell.angle_alpha   90.00
_cell.angle_beta   90.00
_cell.angle_gamma   90.00
#
_symmetry.space_group_name_H-M   'P 1'
#
loop_
_entity.id
_entity.type
_entity.pdbx_description
1 polymer ?
#
loop_
_entity_poly.entity_id
_entity_poly.type
_entity_poly.pdbx_seq_one_letter_code
_entity_poly.pdbx_strand_id
1 'polypeptide(L)' 'MPTEPKTVAVIPARWASSRFPGKPLAKIGSKPMIQWVADQARKARSVSRVLVATDDERIVRVVRGFGGEAVMT' A
#
# COMPACT_ATOMS: atom_id res chain seq x y z
N MET A 1 27.05 -6.13 15.43
CA MET A 1 25.64 -6.53 15.24
C MET A 1 25.16 -5.89 13.96
N PRO A 2 24.52 -6.61 13.01
CA PRO A 2 23.94 -5.97 11.84
C PRO A 2 22.83 -5.03 12.33
N THR A 3 22.90 -3.75 11.98
CA THR A 3 21.82 -2.80 12.27
C THR A 3 20.59 -3.20 11.48
N GLU A 4 19.45 -3.32 12.17
CA GLU A 4 18.16 -3.60 11.55
C GLU A 4 17.88 -2.61 10.40
N PRO A 5 17.27 -3.04 9.28
CA PRO A 5 17.03 -2.16 8.14
C PRO A 5 16.22 -0.94 8.57
N LYS A 6 16.66 0.27 8.22
CA LYS A 6 15.96 1.53 8.55
C LYS A 6 15.15 2.09 7.37
N THR A 7 14.90 1.27 6.34
CA THR A 7 14.25 1.72 5.10
C THR A 7 12.74 1.58 5.18
N VAL A 8 12.02 2.67 4.93
CA VAL A 8 10.56 2.67 4.79
C VAL A 8 10.20 2.74 3.31
N ALA A 9 9.35 1.82 2.84
CA ALA A 9 8.74 1.91 1.52
C ALA A 9 7.40 2.64 1.62
N VAL A 10 7.23 3.69 0.81
CA VAL A 10 5.99 4.46 0.73
C VAL A 10 5.33 4.20 -0.62
N ILE A 11 4.08 3.74 -0.59
CA ILE A 11 3.26 3.44 -1.76
C ILE A 11 2.23 4.57 -1.90
N PRO A 12 2.43 5.53 -2.81
CA PRO A 12 1.42 6.55 -3.08
C PRO A 12 0.22 5.94 -3.81
N ALA A 13 -0.98 6.17 -3.29
CA ALA A 13 -2.22 5.70 -3.89
C ALA A 13 -3.25 6.83 -3.90
N ARG A 14 -3.77 7.16 -5.09
CA ARG A 14 -4.81 8.17 -5.27
C ARG A 14 -6.00 7.58 -5.99
N TRP A 15 -7.19 8.06 -5.65
CA TRP A 15 -8.44 7.57 -6.25
C TRP A 15 -8.62 7.99 -7.71
N ALA A 16 -8.25 9.23 -8.01
CA ALA A 16 -8.59 9.92 -9.25
C ALA A 16 -7.69 9.56 -10.45
N SER A 17 -7.66 8.28 -10.84
CA SER A 17 -7.10 7.90 -12.14
C SER A 17 -8.11 8.16 -13.25
N SER A 18 -7.76 9.01 -14.22
CA SER A 18 -8.66 9.39 -15.32
C SER A 18 -9.04 8.24 -16.25
N ARG A 19 -8.11 7.30 -16.50
CA ARG A 19 -8.32 6.14 -17.39
C ARG A 19 -8.80 4.89 -16.67
N PHE A 20 -8.61 4.81 -15.35
CA PHE A 20 -9.11 3.70 -14.56
C PHE A 20 -9.48 4.13 -13.13
N PRO A 21 -10.64 4.80 -12.95
CA PRO A 21 -11.08 5.28 -11.64
C PRO A 21 -11.13 4.15 -10.60
N GLY A 22 -10.66 4.42 -9.38
CA GLY A 22 -10.66 3.41 -8.32
C GLY A 22 -9.64 2.28 -8.50
N LYS A 23 -8.69 2.41 -9.44
CA LYS A 23 -7.61 1.44 -9.69
C LYS A 23 -6.97 0.83 -8.43
N PRO A 24 -6.63 1.59 -7.37
CA PRO A 24 -6.04 0.99 -6.16
C PRO A 24 -6.92 -0.09 -5.51
N LEU A 25 -8.25 0.08 -5.57
CA LEU A 25 -9.22 -0.85 -4.99
C LEU A 25 -9.75 -1.87 -6.00
N ALA A 26 -9.38 -1.77 -7.27
CA ALA A 26 -9.75 -2.74 -8.28
C ALA A 26 -9.27 -4.13 -7.88
N LYS A 27 -10.18 -5.10 -7.91
CA LYS A 27 -9.88 -6.48 -7.55
C LYS A 27 -9.07 -7.15 -8.68
N ILE A 28 -7.92 -7.71 -8.33
CA ILE A 28 -7.08 -8.51 -9.21
C ILE A 28 -7.01 -9.91 -8.58
N GLY A 29 -7.75 -10.86 -9.14
CA GLY A 29 -7.90 -12.19 -8.55
C GLY A 29 -8.57 -12.11 -7.17
N SER A 30 -7.89 -12.57 -6.12
CA SER A 30 -8.46 -12.63 -4.76
C SER A 30 -8.28 -11.36 -3.92
N LYS A 31 -7.45 -10.40 -4.36
CA LYS A 31 -7.06 -9.22 -3.57
C LYS A 31 -7.25 -7.91 -4.35
N PRO A 32 -7.48 -6.77 -3.68
CA PRO A 32 -7.39 -5.47 -4.32
C PRO A 32 -5.97 -5.21 -4.82
N MET A 33 -5.84 -4.45 -5.91
CA MET A 33 -4.57 -4.11 -6.55
C MET A 33 -3.53 -3.56 -5.56
N ILE A 34 -3.94 -2.66 -4.66
CA ILE A 34 -3.04 -2.06 -3.67
C ILE A 34 -2.44 -3.09 -2.70
N GLN A 35 -3.18 -4.16 -2.37
CA GLN A 35 -2.68 -5.21 -1.48
C GLN A 35 -1.57 -6.01 -2.16
N TRP A 36 -1.67 -6.28 -3.47
CA TRP A 36 -0.59 -6.94 -4.20
C TRP A 36 0.72 -6.14 -4.12
N VAL A 37 0.66 -4.81 -4.29
CA VAL A 37 1.84 -3.95 -4.18
C VAL A 37 2.41 -3.96 -2.77
N ALA A 38 1.56 -3.81 -1.75
CA ALA A 38 1.98 -3.83 -0.35
C ALA A 38 2.63 -5.16 0.05
N ASP A 39 2.03 -6.28 -0.34
CA ASP A 39 2.56 -7.63 -0.05
C ASP A 39 3.92 -7.84 -0.71
N GLN A 40 4.14 -7.35 -1.93
CA GLN A 40 5.44 -7.49 -2.59
C GLN A 40 6.50 -6.58 -1.96
N ALA A 41 6.14 -5.34 -1.59
CA ALA A 41 7.05 -4.44 -0.88
C ALA A 41 7.51 -5.05 0.46
N ARG A 42 6.62 -5.73 1.19
CA ARG A 42 6.91 -6.40 2.47
C ARG A 42 7.91 -7.56 2.35
N LYS A 43 8.10 -8.14 1.16
CA LYS A 43 9.06 -9.23 0.93
C LYS A 43 10.50 -8.75 0.77
N ALA A 44 10.71 -7.46 0.52
CA ALA A 44 12.04 -6.90 0.34
C ALA A 44 12.80 -6.89 1.68
N ARG A 45 13.87 -7.68 1.80
CA ARG A 45 14.69 -7.80 3.03
C ARG A 45 15.30 -6.48 3.50
N SER A 46 15.46 -5.51 2.61
CA SER A 46 16.01 -4.19 2.91
C SER A 46 14.97 -3.19 3.43
N VAL A 47 13.68 -3.54 3.41
CA VAL A 47 12.56 -2.69 3.83
C VAL A 47 12.05 -3.18 5.18
N SER A 48 12.05 -2.31 6.18
CA SER A 48 11.53 -2.63 7.53
C SER A 48 10.09 -2.21 7.74
N ARG A 49 9.58 -1.28 6.92
CA ARG A 49 8.19 -0.78 7.04
C ARG A 49 7.62 -0.44 5.68
N VAL A 50 6.34 -0.76 5.48
CA VAL A 50 5.59 -0.44 4.26
C VAL A 50 4.38 0.39 4.63
N LEU A 51 4.28 1.58 4.05
CA LEU A 51 3.22 2.55 4.26
C LEU A 51 2.50 2.83 2.95
N VAL A 52 1.17 2.89 2.96
CA VAL A 52 0.38 3.45 1.86
C VAL A 52 0.02 4.90 2.20
N ALA A 53 0.44 5.85 1.36
CA ALA A 53 0.09 7.26 1.49
C ALA A 53 -1.03 7.60 0.51
N THR A 54 -2.16 8.09 1.01
CA THR A 54 -3.36 8.31 0.19
C THR A 54 -4.18 9.50 0.69
N ASP A 55 -4.89 10.15 -0.23
CA ASP A 55 -5.85 11.21 0.03
C ASP A 55 -7.29 10.68 0.20
N ASP A 56 -7.49 9.36 0.06
CA ASP A 56 -8.82 8.76 0.02
C ASP A 56 -9.06 7.76 1.15
N GLU A 57 -10.07 8.04 1.98
CA GLU A 57 -10.39 7.19 3.12
C GLU A 57 -10.81 5.77 2.73
N ARG A 58 -11.38 5.55 1.54
CA ARG A 58 -11.74 4.20 1.06
C ARG A 58 -10.49 3.36 0.91
N ILE A 59 -9.40 3.97 0.41
CA ILE A 59 -8.10 3.31 0.29
C ILE A 59 -7.55 3.00 1.68
N VAL A 60 -7.60 3.94 2.63
CA VAL A 60 -7.19 3.70 4.02
C VAL A 60 -7.93 2.52 4.64
N ARG A 61 -9.26 2.47 4.51
CA ARG A 61 -10.09 1.40 5.07
C ARG A 61 -9.71 0.03 4.51
N VAL A 62 -9.55 -0.08 3.18
CA VAL A 62 -9.14 -1.35 2.56
C VAL A 62 -7.74 -1.75 3.00
N VAL A 63 -6.79 -0.81 3.03
CA VAL A 63 -5.40 -1.09 3.44
C VAL A 63 -5.35 -1.59 4.88
N ARG A 64 -6.01 -0.90 5.81
CA ARG A 64 -6.09 -1.34 7.21
C ARG A 64 -6.84 -2.66 7.35
N GLY A 65 -7.87 -2.88 6.54
CA GLY A 65 -8.66 -4.12 6.53
C GLY A 65 -7.84 -5.38 6.23
N PHE A 66 -6.76 -5.30 5.45
CA PHE A 66 -5.84 -6.42 5.23
C PHE A 66 -4.60 -6.39 6.15
N GLY A 67 -4.59 -5.56 7.20
CA GLY A 67 -3.45 -5.39 8.11
C GLY A 67 -2.31 -4.56 7.52
N GLY A 68 -2.59 -3.75 6.50
CA GLY A 68 -1.69 -2.76 5.92
C GLY A 68 -1.62 -1.49 6.77
N GLU A 69 -0.51 -0.76 6.64
CA GLU A 69 -0.39 0.58 7.22
C GLU A 69 -0.77 1.64 6.18
N ALA A 70 -1.65 2.57 6.56
CA ALA A 70 -2.06 3.68 5.70
C ALA A 70 -2.16 5.00 6.45
N VAL A 71 -1.68 6.07 5.80
CA VAL A 71 -1.66 7.45 6.29
C VAL A 71 -2.39 8.35 5.29
N MET A 72 -3.20 9.27 5.82
CA MET A 72 -3.84 10.34 5.07
C MET A 72 -2.83 11.46 4.78
N THR A 73 -2.79 11.96 3.55
CA THR A 73 -1.89 13.06 3.13
C THR A 73 -2.51 13.96 2.08
#